data_AF-A0A1E3KZL0-F1
#
_entry.id   AF-A0A1E3KZL0-F1
#
_cell.length_a   1.000
_cell.length_b   1.000
_cell.length_c   1.000
_cell.angle_alpha   90.00
_cell.angle_beta   90.00
_cell.angle_gamma   90.00
#
_symmetry.space_group_name_H-M   'P 1'
#
loop_
_entity.id
_entity.type
_entity.pdbx_description
1 polymer ?
#
loop_
_entity_poly.entity_id
_entity_poly.type
_entity_poly.pdbx_seq_one_letter_code
_entity_poly.pdbx_strand_id
1 'polypeptide(L)'
;MSELDKIISLDLNNLDLAKLKEISEHADTLKQFEEWKKLPILYELALEELQNKIKLIQAEWELTDGFSPIEHIKTRLKDPKSMIEKLVRKGLDTTVENIFEHIHDIAGMRIVCAFVQDIYRMFNHLQQREDIKIIEIKDYIANPKSNGYQSLHVIVAVPLVLMEGKRWIKVEIQLRTLAMDFWASLEHIIFYKYDKQVPAHIVNELTEAAKAADELDLKMLNLRKEVLSLDDSVTPPPPYVRKESSN
;
A
#
# COMPACT_ATOMS: atom_id res chain seq x y z
N MET A 1 2.90 -15.52 -34.46
CA MET A 1 3.46 -14.82 -33.29
C MET A 1 3.30 -13.34 -33.58
N SER A 2 2.40 -12.67 -32.87
CA SER A 2 2.17 -11.24 -33.05
C SER A 2 3.41 -10.45 -32.62
N GLU A 3 3.59 -9.22 -33.10
CA GLU A 3 4.67 -8.34 -32.62
C GLU A 3 4.59 -8.10 -31.09
N LEU A 4 3.38 -8.19 -30.51
CA LEU A 4 3.15 -8.19 -29.07
C LEU A 4 3.81 -9.39 -28.35
N ASP A 5 3.76 -10.59 -28.93
CA ASP A 5 4.36 -11.79 -28.33
C ASP A 5 5.89 -11.64 -28.21
N LYS A 6 6.51 -10.91 -29.14
CA LYS A 6 7.95 -10.57 -29.09
C LYS A 6 8.24 -9.58 -27.96
N ILE A 7 7.41 -8.54 -27.80
CA ILE A 7 7.55 -7.53 -26.73
C ILE A 7 7.36 -8.14 -25.33
N ILE A 8 6.44 -9.09 -25.18
CA ILE A 8 6.19 -9.79 -23.90
C ILE A 8 7.34 -10.75 -23.54
N SER A 9 8.02 -11.32 -24.54
CA SER A 9 9.19 -12.20 -24.33
C SER A 9 10.48 -11.45 -23.95
N LEU A 10 10.47 -10.13 -24.05
CA LEU A 10 11.62 -9.27 -23.83
C LEU A 10 11.68 -8.86 -22.34
N ASP A 11 12.79 -9.16 -21.69
CA ASP A 11 13.03 -8.84 -20.28
C ASP A 11 13.01 -7.31 -20.08
N LEU A 12 11.87 -6.78 -19.62
CA LEU A 12 11.61 -5.33 -19.46
C LEU A 12 12.68 -4.62 -18.60
N ASN A 13 13.39 -5.37 -17.76
CA ASN A 13 14.47 -4.87 -16.91
C ASN A 13 15.81 -4.69 -17.65
N ASN A 14 15.96 -5.20 -18.89
CA ASN A 14 17.26 -5.29 -19.56
C ASN A 14 17.24 -4.94 -21.06
N LEU A 15 16.22 -4.21 -21.53
CA LEU A 15 16.13 -3.84 -22.96
C LEU A 15 16.90 -2.57 -23.32
N ASP A 16 17.98 -2.80 -24.05
CA ASP A 16 18.77 -1.83 -24.81
C ASP A 16 17.91 -1.16 -25.90
N LEU A 17 17.84 0.18 -25.87
CA LEU A 17 17.14 1.03 -26.82
C LEU A 17 17.62 0.80 -28.27
N ALA A 18 18.86 0.35 -28.46
CA ALA A 18 19.42 0.08 -29.78
C ALA A 18 18.69 -1.09 -30.49
N LYS A 19 18.33 -2.15 -29.76
CA LYS A 19 17.67 -3.34 -30.33
C LYS A 19 16.22 -3.09 -30.74
N LEU A 20 15.52 -2.15 -30.11
CA LEU A 20 14.14 -1.79 -30.47
C LEU A 20 14.07 -0.82 -31.65
N LYS A 21 15.06 0.06 -31.81
CA LYS A 21 15.17 0.92 -33.00
C LYS A 21 15.36 0.13 -34.29
N GLU A 22 16.01 -1.04 -34.21
CA GLU A 22 16.15 -1.95 -35.35
C GLU A 22 14.86 -2.73 -35.68
N ILE A 23 13.89 -2.81 -34.76
CA ILE A 23 12.70 -3.66 -34.89
C ILE A 23 11.42 -2.86 -35.17
N SER A 24 11.39 -1.55 -34.88
CA SER A 24 10.16 -0.75 -34.91
C SER A 24 10.16 0.34 -35.98
N GLU A 25 9.43 0.13 -37.09
CA GLU A 25 9.10 1.17 -38.09
C GLU A 25 8.01 2.16 -37.61
N HIS A 26 7.37 1.92 -36.47
CA HIS A 26 6.23 2.72 -35.98
C HIS A 26 6.62 3.63 -34.80
N ALA A 27 6.49 4.95 -34.98
CA ALA A 27 6.77 5.95 -33.94
C ALA A 27 5.87 5.78 -32.69
N ASP A 28 4.64 5.30 -32.87
CA ASP A 28 3.69 5.07 -31.79
C ASP A 28 4.13 3.96 -30.83
N THR A 29 4.76 2.90 -31.34
CA THR A 29 5.27 1.79 -30.54
C THR A 29 6.45 2.21 -29.66
N LEU A 30 7.35 3.04 -30.20
CA LEU A 30 8.48 3.60 -29.44
C LEU A 30 7.99 4.55 -28.34
N LYS A 31 7.00 5.39 -28.63
CA LYS A 31 6.42 6.32 -27.67
C LYS A 31 5.72 5.58 -26.52
N GLN A 32 4.90 4.58 -26.83
CA GLN A 32 4.30 3.73 -25.79
C GLN A 32 5.37 3.06 -24.93
N PHE A 33 6.43 2.52 -25.54
CA PHE A 33 7.51 1.89 -24.79
C PHE A 33 8.24 2.83 -23.83
N GLU A 34 8.50 4.08 -24.24
CA GLU A 34 9.08 5.10 -23.35
C GLU A 34 8.15 5.44 -22.18
N GLU A 35 6.84 5.53 -22.42
CA GLU A 35 5.85 5.76 -21.37
C GLU A 35 5.78 4.59 -20.37
N TRP A 36 5.85 3.35 -20.87
CA TRP A 36 5.95 2.15 -20.03
C TRP A 36 7.23 2.12 -19.17
N LYS A 37 8.36 2.60 -19.69
CA LYS A 37 9.60 2.74 -18.91
C LYS A 37 9.51 3.81 -17.83
N LYS A 38 8.79 4.92 -18.09
CA LYS A 38 8.60 6.01 -17.12
C LYS A 38 7.62 5.62 -16.00
N LEU A 39 6.67 4.75 -16.29
CA LEU A 39 5.57 4.42 -15.38
C LEU A 39 6.04 3.97 -13.97
N PRO A 40 6.96 2.99 -13.80
CA PRO A 40 7.42 2.59 -12.46
C PRO A 40 8.03 3.75 -11.67
N ILE A 41 8.84 4.59 -12.34
CA ILE A 41 9.52 5.75 -11.74
C ILE A 41 8.48 6.76 -11.23
N LEU A 42 7.42 7.02 -11.99
CA LEU A 42 6.35 7.94 -11.55
C LEU A 42 5.66 7.43 -10.28
N TYR A 43 5.40 6.12 -10.17
CA TYR A 43 4.80 5.55 -8.97
C TYR A 43 5.77 5.50 -7.78
N GLU A 44 7.06 5.30 -8.02
CA GLU A 44 8.11 5.40 -7.00
C GLU A 44 8.20 6.81 -6.43
N LEU A 45 8.29 7.84 -7.29
CA LEU A 45 8.26 9.25 -6.88
C LEU A 45 6.99 9.60 -6.11
N ALA A 46 5.83 9.07 -6.52
CA ALA A 46 4.57 9.27 -5.79
C ALA A 46 4.58 8.63 -4.39
N LEU A 47 5.23 7.46 -4.24
CA LEU A 47 5.42 6.82 -2.94
C LEU A 47 6.35 7.63 -2.05
N GLU A 48 7.45 8.17 -2.59
CA GLU A 48 8.37 9.04 -1.86
C GLU A 48 7.69 10.33 -1.38
N GLU A 49 6.95 11.00 -2.26
CA GLU A 49 6.15 12.19 -1.92
C GLU A 49 5.14 11.89 -0.81
N LEU A 50 4.42 10.77 -0.93
CA LEU A 50 3.50 10.35 0.12
C LEU A 50 4.23 10.05 1.42
N GLN A 51 5.39 9.38 1.36
CA GLN A 51 6.15 9.01 2.55
C GLN A 51 6.66 10.26 3.29
N ASN A 52 7.07 11.29 2.57
CA ASN A 52 7.44 12.57 3.14
C ASN A 52 6.26 13.25 3.84
N LYS A 53 5.05 13.18 3.26
CA LYS A 53 3.84 13.67 3.92
C LYS A 53 3.53 12.90 5.20
N ILE A 54 3.66 11.57 5.21
CA ILE A 54 3.45 10.76 6.42
C ILE A 54 4.52 11.07 7.48
N LYS A 55 5.78 11.29 7.11
CA LYS A 55 6.84 11.70 8.05
C LYS A 55 6.52 13.03 8.74
N LEU A 56 5.92 13.98 8.01
CA LEU A 56 5.45 15.23 8.62
C LEU A 56 4.38 14.95 9.68
N ILE A 57 3.41 14.08 9.38
CA ILE A 57 2.36 13.69 10.34
C ILE A 57 2.96 13.00 11.57
N GLN A 58 3.97 12.14 11.39
CA GLN A 58 4.69 11.51 12.50
C GLN A 58 5.33 12.57 13.42
N ALA A 59 6.04 13.54 12.83
CA ALA A 59 6.69 14.60 13.59
C ALA A 59 5.67 15.50 14.32
N GLU A 60 4.54 15.82 13.70
CA GLU A 60 3.46 16.59 14.34
C GLU A 60 2.84 15.86 15.54
N TRP A 61 2.65 14.54 15.44
CA TRP A 61 2.19 13.72 16.56
C TRP A 61 3.22 13.61 17.69
N GLU A 62 4.50 13.44 17.36
CA GLU A 62 5.57 13.46 18.38
C GLU A 62 5.62 14.79 19.13
N LEU A 63 5.41 15.90 18.44
CA LEU A 63 5.37 17.23 19.06
C LEU A 63 4.12 17.47 19.90
N THR A 64 2.96 16.98 19.45
CA THR A 64 1.66 17.27 20.10
C THR A 64 1.38 16.32 21.25
N ASP A 65 1.66 15.03 21.07
CA ASP A 65 1.29 13.97 22.01
C ASP A 65 2.51 13.35 22.72
N GLY A 66 3.72 13.72 22.32
CA GLY A 66 4.98 13.17 22.85
C GLY A 66 5.42 11.85 22.19
N PHE A 67 4.61 11.29 21.30
CA PHE A 67 4.92 10.07 20.55
C PHE A 67 4.11 9.98 19.25
N SER A 68 4.61 9.20 18.29
CA SER A 68 3.86 8.82 17.08
C SER A 68 3.21 7.44 17.27
N PRO A 69 1.91 7.26 17.00
CA PRO A 69 1.27 5.95 16.99
C PRO A 69 1.58 5.11 15.74
N ILE A 70 2.37 5.61 14.79
CA ILE A 70 2.86 4.81 13.65
C ILE A 70 4.08 4.02 14.09
N GLU A 71 3.99 2.70 13.96
CA GLU A 71 5.07 1.76 14.25
C GLU A 71 6.06 1.66 13.10
N HIS A 72 5.54 1.42 11.90
CA HIS A 72 6.35 1.28 10.70
C HIS A 72 5.54 1.50 9.43
N ILE A 73 6.25 1.87 8.37
CA ILE A 73 5.70 2.09 7.03
C ILE A 73 6.45 1.17 6.07
N LYS A 74 5.71 0.46 5.22
CA LYS A 74 6.28 -0.37 4.14
C LYS A 74 5.70 0.10 2.82
N THR A 75 6.54 0.28 1.82
CA THR A 75 6.09 0.58 0.45
C THR A 75 6.25 -0.66 -0.43
N ARG A 76 5.42 -0.75 -1.46
CA ARG A 76 5.49 -1.80 -2.48
C ARG A 76 5.12 -1.22 -3.82
N LEU A 77 5.94 -1.50 -4.82
CA LEU A 77 5.62 -1.26 -6.22
C LEU A 77 5.26 -2.60 -6.89
N LYS A 78 4.21 -2.60 -7.69
CA LYS A 78 3.78 -3.78 -8.45
C LYS A 78 4.67 -3.98 -9.67
N ASP A 79 5.05 -5.23 -9.91
CA ASP A 79 5.84 -5.58 -11.08
C ASP A 79 5.08 -5.25 -12.39
N PRO A 80 5.73 -4.68 -13.41
CA PRO A 80 5.10 -4.36 -14.69
C PRO A 80 4.35 -5.52 -15.35
N LYS A 81 4.87 -6.75 -15.26
CA LYS A 81 4.19 -7.93 -15.83
C LYS A 81 2.85 -8.17 -15.12
N SER A 82 2.82 -8.02 -13.79
CA SER A 82 1.59 -8.12 -12.99
C SER A 82 0.58 -7.02 -13.29
N MET A 83 1.00 -5.86 -13.79
CA MET A 83 0.07 -4.80 -14.26
C MET A 83 -0.61 -5.21 -15.56
N ILE A 84 0.17 -5.68 -16.53
CA ILE A 84 -0.31 -6.15 -17.83
C ILE A 84 -1.30 -7.31 -17.66
N GLU A 85 -0.95 -8.32 -16.86
CA GLU A 85 -1.84 -9.45 -16.59
C GLU A 85 -3.18 -9.01 -15.97
N LYS A 86 -3.20 -7.92 -15.22
CA LYS A 86 -4.41 -7.41 -14.58
C LYS A 86 -5.30 -6.67 -15.58
N LEU A 87 -4.72 -5.96 -16.55
CA LEU A 87 -5.47 -5.38 -17.68
C LEU A 87 -6.09 -6.47 -18.54
N VAL A 88 -5.31 -7.49 -18.90
CA VAL A 88 -5.77 -8.64 -19.69
C VAL A 88 -6.91 -9.37 -18.98
N ARG A 89 -6.78 -9.62 -17.67
CA ARG A 89 -7.85 -10.22 -16.84
C ARG A 89 -9.12 -9.36 -16.78
N LYS A 90 -9.01 -8.05 -16.98
CA LYS A 90 -10.14 -7.10 -17.06
C LYS A 90 -10.68 -6.94 -18.49
N GLY A 91 -10.07 -7.58 -19.49
CA GLY A 91 -10.46 -7.43 -20.90
C GLY A 91 -10.14 -6.05 -21.47
N LEU A 92 -9.14 -5.35 -20.93
CA LEU A 92 -8.72 -4.01 -21.36
C LEU A 92 -7.45 -4.10 -22.21
N ASP A 93 -7.31 -3.16 -23.15
CA ASP A 93 -6.09 -3.02 -23.95
C ASP A 93 -4.88 -2.66 -23.06
N THR A 94 -3.70 -3.14 -23.44
CA THR A 94 -2.45 -2.93 -22.70
C THR A 94 -1.83 -1.57 -22.99
N THR A 95 -2.57 -0.50 -22.68
CA THR A 95 -2.14 0.89 -22.83
C THR A 95 -1.81 1.51 -21.47
N VAL A 96 -0.96 2.53 -21.49
CA VAL A 96 -0.55 3.24 -20.27
C VAL A 96 -1.72 4.03 -19.66
N GLU A 97 -2.60 4.55 -20.51
CA GLU A 97 -3.84 5.22 -20.13
C GLU A 97 -4.74 4.29 -19.32
N ASN A 98 -4.98 3.07 -19.83
CA ASN A 98 -5.81 2.07 -19.14
C ASN A 98 -5.22 1.67 -17.78
N ILE A 99 -3.90 1.70 -17.63
CA ILE A 99 -3.25 1.50 -16.33
C ILE A 99 -3.64 2.61 -15.36
N PHE A 100 -3.42 3.87 -15.73
CA PHE A 100 -3.71 5.02 -14.86
C PHE A 100 -5.19 5.09 -14.47
N GLU A 101 -6.08 4.72 -15.38
CA GLU A 101 -7.52 4.77 -15.15
C GLU A 101 -8.01 3.60 -14.29
N HIS A 102 -7.61 2.37 -14.62
CA HIS A 102 -8.27 1.16 -14.12
C HIS A 102 -7.47 0.34 -13.11
N ILE A 103 -6.17 0.58 -12.95
CA ILE A 103 -5.33 -0.16 -12.00
C ILE A 103 -4.89 0.79 -10.89
N HIS A 104 -5.43 0.58 -9.69
CA HIS A 104 -5.23 1.51 -8.57
C HIS A 104 -4.21 1.00 -7.53
N ASP A 105 -3.83 -0.28 -7.59
CA ASP A 105 -2.91 -0.97 -6.68
C ASP A 105 -1.50 -1.14 -7.27
N ILE A 106 -1.03 -0.15 -8.04
CA ILE A 106 0.31 -0.18 -8.64
C ILE A 106 1.35 0.18 -7.59
N ALA A 107 1.12 1.30 -6.91
CA ALA A 107 1.85 1.70 -5.72
C ALA A 107 0.99 1.42 -4.48
N GLY A 108 1.60 0.76 -3.50
CA GLY A 108 0.99 0.49 -2.20
C GLY A 108 1.86 1.02 -1.06
N MET A 109 1.26 1.71 -0.10
CA MET A 109 1.88 2.08 1.16
C MET A 109 1.10 1.43 2.31
N ARG A 110 1.78 0.61 3.10
CA ARG A 110 1.23 0.06 4.34
C ARG A 110 1.72 0.89 5.50
N ILE A 111 0.80 1.37 6.32
CA ILE A 111 1.09 2.07 7.56
C ILE A 111 0.53 1.23 8.70
N VAL A 112 1.42 0.80 9.59
CA VAL A 112 1.04 0.02 10.77
C VAL A 112 1.02 0.95 11.97
N CYS A 113 -0.14 1.01 12.63
CA CYS A 113 -0.37 1.82 13.82
C CYS A 113 -0.48 0.93 15.07
N ALA A 114 -0.29 1.52 16.25
CA ALA A 114 -0.43 0.82 17.52
C ALA A 114 -1.86 0.30 17.75
N PHE A 115 -2.88 1.13 17.47
CA PHE A 115 -4.28 0.78 17.73
C PHE A 115 -5.23 1.20 16.60
N VAL A 116 -6.42 0.60 16.60
CA VAL A 116 -7.50 0.89 15.64
C VAL A 116 -7.93 2.37 15.69
N GLN A 117 -7.96 2.99 16.86
CA GLN A 117 -8.30 4.42 16.97
C GLN A 117 -7.28 5.31 16.24
N ASP A 118 -5.99 4.93 16.28
CA ASP A 118 -4.92 5.67 15.61
C ASP A 118 -5.00 5.52 14.07
N ILE A 119 -5.51 4.38 13.58
CA ILE A 119 -5.83 4.19 12.15
C ILE A 119 -6.85 5.21 11.68
N TYR A 120 -7.96 5.35 12.41
CA TYR A 120 -9.01 6.32 12.04
C TYR A 120 -8.54 7.77 12.22
N ARG A 121 -7.68 8.04 13.21
CA ARG A 121 -7.06 9.36 13.36
C ARG A 121 -6.13 9.70 12.19
N MET A 122 -5.31 8.76 11.74
CA MET A 122 -4.50 8.91 10.51
C MET A 122 -5.41 9.19 9.32
N PHE A 123 -6.43 8.36 9.12
CA PHE A 123 -7.36 8.52 8.00
C PHE A 123 -8.04 9.88 7.99
N ASN A 124 -8.55 10.35 9.14
CA ASN A 124 -9.16 11.67 9.28
C ASN A 124 -8.17 12.80 8.94
N HIS A 125 -6.91 12.67 9.37
CA HIS A 125 -5.88 13.64 9.00
C HIS A 125 -5.65 13.63 7.47
N LEU A 126 -5.52 12.46 6.84
CA LEU A 126 -5.38 12.35 5.38
C LEU A 126 -6.56 12.98 4.62
N GLN A 127 -7.78 12.86 5.14
CA GLN A 127 -8.98 13.47 4.55
C GLN A 127 -8.99 15.00 4.59
N GLN A 128 -8.36 15.60 5.59
CA GLN A 128 -8.34 17.06 5.78
C GLN A 128 -7.27 17.76 4.94
N ARG A 129 -6.35 17.00 4.34
CA ARG A 129 -5.25 17.56 3.55
C ARG A 129 -5.70 17.98 2.16
N GLU A 130 -5.31 19.18 1.73
CA GLU A 130 -5.57 19.66 0.36
C GLU A 130 -4.63 19.04 -0.69
N ASP A 131 -3.48 18.52 -0.25
CA ASP A 131 -2.44 17.95 -1.10
C ASP A 131 -2.58 16.42 -1.30
N ILE A 132 -3.70 15.83 -0.83
CA ILE A 132 -4.06 14.43 -1.03
C ILE A 132 -5.54 14.37 -1.39
N LYS A 133 -5.90 13.61 -2.44
CA LYS A 133 -7.31 13.37 -2.79
C LYS A 133 -7.70 11.95 -2.41
N ILE A 134 -8.78 11.79 -1.64
CA ILE A 134 -9.35 10.46 -1.39
C ILE A 134 -10.21 10.06 -2.59
N ILE A 135 -9.93 8.88 -3.16
CA ILE A 135 -10.59 8.35 -4.37
C ILE A 135 -11.57 7.23 -4.02
N GLU A 136 -11.14 6.28 -3.18
CA GLU A 136 -11.96 5.14 -2.76
C GLU A 136 -11.59 4.73 -1.33
N ILE A 137 -12.57 4.25 -0.56
CA ILE A 137 -12.38 3.75 0.80
C ILE A 137 -13.01 2.36 0.90
N LYS A 138 -12.28 1.38 1.44
CA LYS A 138 -12.78 0.05 1.78
C LYS A 138 -12.42 -0.25 3.22
N ASP A 139 -13.40 -0.18 4.09
CA ASP A 139 -13.23 -0.38 5.52
C ASP A 139 -13.48 -1.85 5.91
N TYR A 140 -12.42 -2.65 5.86
CA TYR A 140 -12.46 -4.04 6.34
C TYR A 140 -12.21 -4.15 7.85
N ILE A 141 -12.02 -3.04 8.56
CA ILE A 141 -12.00 -3.06 10.03
C ILE A 141 -13.45 -3.11 10.51
N ALA A 142 -14.29 -2.19 10.01
CA ALA A 142 -15.72 -2.17 10.30
C ALA A 142 -16.47 -3.36 9.69
N ASN A 143 -16.08 -3.80 8.49
CA ASN A 143 -16.69 -4.94 7.79
C ASN A 143 -15.62 -5.96 7.36
N PRO A 144 -15.12 -6.81 8.29
CA PRO A 144 -14.11 -7.81 7.99
C PRO A 144 -14.55 -8.77 6.88
N LYS A 145 -13.59 -9.28 6.10
CA LYS A 145 -13.89 -10.33 5.12
C LYS A 145 -14.23 -11.64 5.83
N SER A 146 -14.87 -12.56 5.10
CA SER A 146 -15.26 -13.87 5.62
C SER A 146 -14.10 -14.71 6.17
N ASN A 147 -12.88 -14.50 5.67
CA ASN A 147 -11.67 -15.17 6.15
C ASN A 147 -11.05 -14.52 7.41
N GLY A 148 -11.67 -13.48 7.97
CA GLY A 148 -11.14 -12.74 9.13
C GLY A 148 -10.20 -11.58 8.78
N TYR A 149 -9.97 -11.30 7.49
CA TYR A 149 -9.09 -10.20 7.07
C TYR A 149 -9.64 -8.83 7.47
N GLN A 150 -8.79 -8.04 8.14
CA GLN A 150 -9.05 -6.66 8.56
C GLN A 150 -7.94 -5.70 8.09
N SER A 151 -8.35 -4.53 7.60
CA SER A 151 -7.49 -3.39 7.22
C SER A 151 -8.39 -2.26 6.70
N LEU A 152 -8.00 -0.99 6.90
CA LEU A 152 -8.63 0.12 6.21
C LEU A 152 -7.84 0.41 4.93
N HIS A 153 -8.47 0.20 3.77
CA HIS A 153 -7.88 0.47 2.46
C HIS A 153 -8.37 1.81 1.93
N VAL A 154 -7.45 2.68 1.56
CA VAL A 154 -7.74 4.02 1.09
C VAL A 154 -6.96 4.25 -0.21
N ILE A 155 -7.67 4.38 -1.32
CA ILE A 155 -7.04 4.79 -2.58
C ILE A 155 -6.97 6.30 -2.56
N VAL A 156 -5.75 6.83 -2.60
CA VAL A 156 -5.50 8.26 -2.66
C VAL A 156 -4.89 8.65 -4.00
N ALA A 157 -5.03 9.91 -4.40
CA ALA A 157 -4.23 10.49 -5.47
C ALA A 157 -3.28 11.54 -4.89
N VAL A 158 -1.99 11.38 -5.19
CA VAL A 158 -0.89 12.23 -4.73
C VAL A 158 -0.41 13.08 -5.91
N PRO A 159 -0.22 14.40 -5.74
CA PRO A 159 0.24 15.25 -6.81
C PRO A 159 1.75 15.16 -6.98
N LEU A 160 2.20 14.84 -8.19
CA LEU A 160 3.58 15.04 -8.63
C LEU A 160 3.67 16.30 -9.46
N VAL A 161 4.54 17.23 -9.08
CA VAL A 161 4.85 18.43 -9.84
C VAL A 161 6.09 18.16 -10.68
N LEU A 162 5.89 17.81 -11.95
CA LEU A 162 6.96 17.50 -12.90
C LEU A 162 7.23 18.73 -13.80
N MET A 163 8.33 18.71 -14.55
CA MET A 163 8.64 19.77 -15.53
C MET A 163 7.55 19.95 -16.59
N GLU A 164 6.87 18.85 -16.94
CA GLU A 164 5.78 18.81 -17.92
C GLU A 164 4.44 19.27 -17.32
N GLY A 165 4.37 19.46 -15.99
CA GLY A 165 3.17 19.86 -15.28
C GLY A 165 2.82 18.94 -14.11
N LYS A 166 1.68 19.25 -13.47
CA LYS A 166 1.15 18.51 -12.32
C LYS A 166 0.41 17.25 -12.77
N ARG A 167 0.79 16.09 -12.26
CA ARG A 167 0.08 14.81 -12.46
C ARG A 167 -0.41 14.26 -11.13
N TRP A 168 -1.60 13.69 -11.09
CA TRP A 168 -2.14 13.02 -9.91
C TRP A 168 -1.95 11.52 -10.05
N ILE A 169 -1.14 10.92 -9.18
CA ILE A 169 -0.80 9.50 -9.22
C ILE A 169 -1.55 8.78 -8.10
N LYS A 170 -2.26 7.71 -8.45
CA LYS A 170 -3.03 6.91 -7.48
C LYS A 170 -2.09 6.02 -6.66
N VAL A 171 -2.28 5.99 -5.35
CA VAL A 171 -1.56 5.10 -4.42
C VAL A 171 -2.57 4.46 -3.49
N GLU A 172 -2.47 3.16 -3.28
CA GLU A 172 -3.26 2.46 -2.26
C GLU A 172 -2.57 2.57 -0.90
N ILE A 173 -3.23 3.16 0.09
CA ILE A 173 -2.80 3.15 1.49
C ILE A 173 -3.55 2.03 2.22
N GLN A 174 -2.81 1.15 2.88
CA GLN A 174 -3.34 0.10 3.75
C GLN A 174 -3.00 0.46 5.21
N LEU A 175 -4.00 0.84 5.99
CA LEU A 175 -3.84 1.11 7.42
C LEU A 175 -4.21 -0.14 8.22
N ARG A 176 -3.36 -0.52 9.18
CA ARG A 176 -3.48 -1.75 9.98
C ARG A 176 -2.95 -1.55 11.41
N THR A 177 -3.38 -2.39 12.33
CA THR A 177 -2.67 -2.58 13.61
C THR A 177 -1.52 -3.57 13.44
N LEU A 178 -0.65 -3.70 14.46
CA LEU A 178 0.38 -4.77 14.44
C LEU A 178 -0.25 -6.15 14.30
N ALA A 179 -1.35 -6.41 15.02
CA ALA A 179 -2.00 -7.72 15.01
C ALA A 179 -2.61 -8.02 13.62
N MET A 180 -3.26 -7.02 13.00
CA MET A 180 -3.76 -7.11 11.63
C MET A 180 -2.65 -7.34 10.60
N ASP A 181 -1.51 -6.64 10.71
CA ASP A 181 -0.38 -6.84 9.77
C ASP A 181 0.26 -8.22 9.92
N PHE A 182 0.42 -8.69 11.16
CA PHE A 182 0.94 -10.02 11.45
C PHE A 182 0.04 -11.10 10.86
N TRP A 183 -1.27 -11.05 11.18
CA TRP A 183 -2.24 -12.02 10.70
C TRP A 183 -2.31 -12.05 9.16
N ALA A 184 -2.43 -10.86 8.53
CA ALA A 184 -2.53 -10.76 7.07
C ALA A 184 -1.25 -11.20 6.35
N SER A 185 -0.08 -11.03 6.98
CA SER A 185 1.18 -11.53 6.42
C SER A 185 1.24 -13.06 6.44
N LEU A 186 0.77 -13.68 7.53
CA LEU A 186 0.67 -15.14 7.66
C LEU A 186 -0.32 -15.73 6.66
N GLU A 187 -1.52 -15.15 6.57
CA GLU A 187 -2.55 -15.55 5.61
C GLU A 187 -1.99 -15.51 4.18
N HIS A 188 -1.35 -14.40 3.80
CA HIS A 188 -0.79 -14.25 2.47
C HIS A 188 0.29 -15.31 2.16
N ILE A 189 1.17 -15.64 3.12
CA ILE A 189 2.18 -16.68 2.95
C ILE A 189 1.54 -18.05 2.73
N ILE A 190 0.50 -18.39 3.50
CA ILE A 190 -0.22 -19.65 3.39
C ILE A 190 -0.90 -19.73 2.03
N PHE A 191 -1.73 -18.74 1.67
CA PHE A 191 -2.44 -18.74 0.39
C PHE A 191 -1.50 -18.75 -0.81
N TYR A 192 -0.34 -18.11 -0.72
CA TYR A 192 0.67 -18.15 -1.77
C TYR A 192 1.30 -19.55 -1.94
N LYS A 193 1.65 -20.24 -0.84
CA LYS A 193 2.26 -21.58 -0.90
C LYS A 193 1.31 -22.66 -1.42
N TYR A 194 0.01 -22.51 -1.20
CA TYR A 194 -1.01 -23.49 -1.59
C TYR A 194 -1.76 -23.13 -2.89
N ASP A 195 -1.20 -22.24 -3.72
CA ASP A 195 -1.84 -21.76 -4.96
C ASP A 195 -3.31 -21.36 -4.78
N LYS A 196 -3.60 -20.69 -3.65
CA LYS A 196 -4.93 -20.25 -3.21
C LYS A 196 -5.94 -21.37 -2.91
N GLN A 197 -5.53 -22.63 -2.91
CA GLN A 197 -6.35 -23.80 -2.55
C GLN A 197 -6.03 -24.24 -1.12
N VAL A 198 -6.39 -23.39 -0.17
CA VAL A 198 -6.19 -23.66 1.26
C VAL A 198 -7.36 -24.52 1.80
N PRO A 199 -7.10 -25.63 2.51
CA PRO A 199 -8.16 -26.44 3.12
C PRO A 199 -9.05 -25.63 4.07
N ALA A 200 -10.35 -25.92 4.10
CA ALA A 200 -11.33 -25.16 4.88
C ALA A 200 -11.02 -25.11 6.38
N HIS A 201 -10.46 -26.18 6.97
CA HIS A 201 -10.08 -26.20 8.38
C HIS A 201 -8.98 -25.17 8.71
N ILE A 202 -8.00 -24.98 7.82
CA ILE A 202 -6.96 -23.96 7.97
C ILE A 202 -7.54 -22.56 7.87
N VAL A 203 -8.49 -22.34 6.95
CA VAL A 203 -9.19 -21.04 6.84
C VAL A 203 -9.97 -20.73 8.12
N ASN A 204 -10.60 -21.74 8.73
CA ASN A 204 -11.30 -21.58 10.00
C ASN A 204 -10.33 -21.25 11.14
N GLU A 205 -9.21 -21.97 11.26
CA GLU A 205 -8.17 -21.68 12.27
C GLU A 205 -7.59 -20.27 12.09
N LEU A 206 -7.33 -19.84 10.85
CA LEU A 206 -6.91 -18.47 10.58
C LEU A 206 -7.97 -17.47 11.01
N THR A 207 -9.25 -17.74 10.72
CA THR A 207 -10.35 -16.85 11.13
C THR A 207 -10.46 -16.76 12.66
N GLU A 208 -10.26 -17.85 13.38
CA GLU A 208 -10.21 -17.86 14.85
C GLU A 208 -9.00 -17.07 15.39
N ALA A 209 -7.83 -17.24 14.77
CA ALA A 209 -6.64 -16.47 15.12
C ALA A 209 -6.82 -14.97 14.88
N ALA A 210 -7.55 -14.56 13.83
CA ALA A 210 -7.89 -13.16 13.59
C ALA A 210 -8.72 -12.58 14.74
N LYS A 211 -9.74 -13.34 15.20
CA LYS A 211 -10.59 -12.92 16.32
C LYS A 211 -9.80 -12.80 17.61
N ALA A 212 -8.94 -13.77 17.92
CA ALA A 212 -8.09 -13.72 19.11
C ALA A 212 -7.11 -12.52 19.08
N ALA A 213 -6.60 -12.18 17.89
CA ALA A 213 -5.77 -11.00 17.68
C ALA A 213 -6.54 -9.69 17.93
N ASP A 214 -7.78 -9.60 17.46
CA ASP A 214 -8.66 -8.43 17.69
C ASP A 214 -9.03 -8.27 19.17
N GLU A 215 -9.33 -9.36 19.87
CA GLU A 215 -9.58 -9.36 21.32
C GLU A 215 -8.35 -8.88 22.12
N LEU A 216 -7.15 -9.28 21.69
CA LEU A 216 -5.89 -8.82 22.28
C LEU A 216 -5.70 -7.31 22.06
N ASP A 217 -5.91 -6.81 20.85
CA ASP A 217 -5.81 -5.38 20.52
C ASP A 217 -6.79 -4.56 21.38
N LEU A 218 -8.04 -5.04 21.55
CA LEU A 218 -9.04 -4.38 22.39
C LEU A 218 -8.63 -4.36 23.87
N LYS A 219 -8.10 -5.47 24.38
CA LYS A 219 -7.60 -5.55 25.75
C LYS A 219 -6.44 -4.59 25.99
N MET A 220 -5.48 -4.52 25.05
CA MET A 220 -4.35 -3.60 25.13
C MET A 220 -4.80 -2.14 25.06
N LEU A 221 -5.81 -1.82 24.25
CA LEU A 221 -6.38 -0.48 24.19
C LEU A 221 -7.02 -0.07 25.53
N ASN A 222 -7.75 -0.98 26.18
CA ASN A 222 -8.36 -0.70 27.48
C ASN A 222 -7.30 -0.46 28.57
N LEU A 223 -6.24 -1.28 28.60
CA LEU A 223 -5.11 -1.07 29.51
C LEU A 223 -4.45 0.29 29.28
N ARG A 224 -4.25 0.70 28.01
CA ARG A 224 -3.70 2.02 27.68
C ARG A 224 -4.58 3.15 28.21
N LYS A 225 -5.91 3.05 28.05
CA LYS A 225 -6.86 4.05 28.58
C LYS A 225 -6.82 4.14 30.10
N GLU A 226 -6.73 2.99 30.77
CA GLU A 226 -6.61 2.93 32.22
C GLU A 226 -5.33 3.62 32.71
N VAL A 227 -4.18 3.30 32.11
CA VAL A 227 -2.90 3.96 32.43
C VAL A 227 -2.98 5.48 32.21
N LEU A 228 -3.56 5.94 31.10
CA LEU A 228 -3.73 7.37 30.84
C LEU A 228 -4.69 8.06 31.82
N SER A 229 -5.67 7.35 32.36
CA SER A 229 -6.60 7.90 33.36
C SER A 229 -6.01 7.97 34.77
N LEU A 230 -4.93 7.23 35.04
CA LEU A 230 -4.23 7.20 36.32
C LEU A 230 -3.15 8.29 36.44
N ASP A 231 -2.70 8.85 35.31
CA ASP A 231 -1.64 9.84 35.22
C ASP A 231 -2.12 11.12 34.51
N ASP A 232 -2.66 12.09 35.26
CA ASP A 232 -2.88 13.47 34.76
C ASP A 232 -1.56 14.23 34.47
N SER A 233 -0.39 13.62 34.74
CA SER A 233 0.93 14.24 34.62
C SER A 233 1.97 13.49 33.77
N VAL A 234 1.62 12.36 33.14
CA VAL A 234 2.60 11.54 32.41
C VAL A 234 2.17 11.37 30.95
N THR A 235 2.95 11.96 30.04
CA THR A 235 2.91 11.60 28.62
C THR A 235 3.15 10.09 28.50
N PRO A 236 2.24 9.32 27.87
CA PRO A 236 2.42 7.89 27.75
C PRO A 236 3.75 7.59 27.06
N PRO A 237 4.50 6.56 27.50
CA PRO A 237 5.71 6.17 26.82
C PRO A 237 5.36 5.83 25.36
N PRO A 238 6.22 6.20 24.39
CA PRO A 238 5.96 5.87 23.00
C PRO A 238 5.74 4.36 22.85
N PRO A 239 4.90 3.93 21.90
CA PRO A 239 4.88 2.52 21.52
C PRO A 239 6.30 2.06 21.26
N TYR A 240 6.62 0.84 21.68
CA TYR A 240 7.98 0.32 21.78
C TYR A 240 8.66 0.31 20.40
N VAL A 241 9.30 1.41 20.01
CA VAL A 241 10.07 1.50 18.76
C VAL A 241 11.25 0.57 18.91
N ARG A 242 11.22 -0.58 18.23
CA ARG A 242 12.43 -1.36 18.01
C ARG A 242 13.42 -0.44 17.33
N LYS A 243 14.48 -0.03 18.03
CA LYS A 243 15.68 0.53 17.39
C LYS A 243 16.10 -0.48 16.34
N GLU A 244 15.97 -0.11 15.06
CA GLU A 244 16.59 -0.89 14.00
C GLU A 244 18.08 -0.92 14.29
N SER A 245 18.60 -2.12 14.55
CA SER A 245 20.03 -2.36 14.68
C SER A 245 20.67 -1.97 13.35
N SER A 246 21.29 -0.79 13.29
CA SER A 246 22.15 -0.42 12.17
C SER A 246 23.28 -1.45 12.09
N ASN A 247 23.29 -2.21 11.00
CA ASN A 247 24.46 -2.96 10.51
C ASN A 247 24.86 -2.37 9.17
#